data_AF-A0A2D5BBD5-F1
#
_entry.id   AF-A0A2D5BBD5-F1
#
_cell.length_a   1.000
_cell.length_b   1.000
_cell.length_c   1.000
_cell.angle_alpha   90.00
_cell.angle_beta   90.00
_cell.angle_gamma   90.00
#
_symmetry.space_group_name_H-M   'P 1'
#
loop_
_entity.id
_entity.type
_entity.pdbx_description
1 polymer ?
#
loop_
_entity_poly.entity_id
_entity_poly.type
_entity_poly.pdbx_seq_one_letter_code
_entity_poly.pdbx_strand_id
1 'polypeptide(L)' 'MIKKFFFLILLMNHLWLKGQCAMCKATVESNAEAGGALADGLNEGILYLMAFPYLILGAIAFAWWRHEKK' A
#
# COMPACT_ATOMS: atom_id res chain seq x y z
N MET A 1 5.93 -24.91 16.80
CA MET A 1 5.19 -25.17 15.55
C MET A 1 4.37 -23.99 15.06
N ILE A 2 3.51 -23.39 15.91
CA ILE A 2 2.65 -22.24 15.54
C ILE A 2 3.40 -21.05 14.90
N LYS A 3 4.58 -20.67 15.43
CA LYS A 3 5.35 -19.52 14.90
C LYS A 3 5.86 -19.74 13.47
N LYS A 4 6.28 -20.97 13.14
CA LYS A 4 6.75 -21.33 11.79
C LYS A 4 5.58 -21.36 10.80
N PHE A 5 4.43 -21.84 11.25
CA PHE A 5 3.19 -21.83 10.46
C PHE A 5 2.70 -20.40 10.19
N PHE A 6 2.72 -19.54 11.20
CA PHE A 6 2.36 -18.13 11.07
C PHE A 6 3.31 -17.37 10.12
N PHE A 7 4.61 -17.62 10.23
CA PHE A 7 5.62 -17.04 9.33
C PHE A 7 5.44 -17.52 7.88
N LEU A 8 5.07 -18.78 7.67
CA LEU A 8 4.80 -19.36 6.35
C LEU A 8 3.54 -18.75 5.71
N ILE A 9 2.49 -18.51 6.50
CA ILE A 9 1.27 -17.81 6.05
C ILE A 9 1.60 -16.37 5.61
N LEU A 10 2.44 -15.67 6.37
CA LEU A 10 2.85 -14.30 6.04
C LEU A 10 3.64 -14.24 4.72
N LEU A 11 4.55 -15.21 4.49
CA LEU A 11 5.31 -15.32 3.24
C LEU A 11 4.43 -15.66 2.04
N MET A 12 3.41 -16.51 2.24
CA MET A 12 2.47 -16.85 1.17
C MET A 12 1.60 -15.65 0.76
N ASN A 13 1.25 -14.75 1.68
CA ASN A 13 0.48 -13.54 1.33
C ASN A 13 1.24 -12.62 0.35
N HIS A 14 2.56 -12.47 0.50
CA HIS A 14 3.36 -11.66 -0.42
C HIS A 14 3.38 -12.16 -1.86
N LEU A 15 3.27 -13.48 -2.08
CA LEU A 15 3.24 -14.09 -3.42
C LEU A 15 1.91 -13.84 -4.15
N TRP A 16 0.84 -13.54 -3.41
CA TRP A 16 -0.50 -13.25 -3.94
C TRP A 16 -0.78 -11.75 -4.04
N LEU A 17 0.11 -10.90 -3.49
CA LEU A 17 0.23 -9.51 -3.90
C LEU A 17 0.87 -9.43 -5.30
N LYS A 18 0.18 -9.97 -6.31
CA LYS A 18 0.34 -9.41 -7.65
C LYS A 18 -0.13 -7.97 -7.51
N GLY A 19 0.75 -7.01 -7.77
CA GLY A 19 0.44 -5.58 -7.61
C GLY A 19 -0.96 -5.32 -8.16
N GLN A 20 -1.78 -4.59 -7.38
CA GLN A 20 -3.17 -4.28 -7.72
C GLN A 20 -3.33 -3.63 -9.10
N CYS A 21 -2.21 -3.27 -9.75
CA CYS A 21 -2.04 -2.94 -11.15
C CYS A 21 -3.01 -3.62 -12.11
N ALA A 22 -3.26 -4.94 -12.05
CA ALA A 22 -4.19 -5.59 -12.99
C ALA A 22 -5.67 -5.34 -12.66
N MET A 23 -6.03 -5.30 -11.38
CA MET A 23 -7.41 -5.12 -10.91
C MET A 23 -7.85 -3.66 -10.97
N CYS A 24 -6.98 -2.74 -10.51
CA CYS A 24 -7.20 -1.31 -10.62
C CYS A 24 -7.26 -0.91 -12.10
N LYS A 25 -6.37 -1.43 -12.96
CA LYS A 25 -6.38 -1.13 -14.39
C LYS A 25 -7.67 -1.58 -15.08
N ALA A 26 -8.11 -2.82 -14.88
CA ALA A 26 -9.35 -3.30 -15.50
C ALA A 26 -10.58 -2.48 -15.06
N THR A 27 -10.63 -2.10 -13.78
CA THR A 27 -11.70 -1.26 -13.22
C THR A 27 -11.68 0.15 -13.83
N VAL A 28 -10.49 0.70 -14.03
CA VAL A 28 -10.28 2.04 -14.57
C VAL A 28 -10.56 2.10 -16.07
N GLU A 29 -10.12 1.09 -16.82
CA GLU A 29 -10.43 0.96 -18.25
C GLU A 29 -11.95 0.83 -18.45
N SER A 30 -12.63 -0.02 -17.66
CA SER A 30 -14.09 -0.15 -17.71
C SER A 30 -14.81 1.15 -17.33
N ASN A 31 -14.26 1.92 -16.37
CA ASN A 31 -14.84 3.21 -15.98
C ASN A 31 -14.65 4.27 -17.06
N ALA A 32 -13.48 4.33 -17.69
CA ALA A 32 -13.18 5.24 -18.78
C ALA A 32 -14.05 4.94 -20.03
N GLU A 33 -14.22 3.67 -20.38
CA GLU A 33 -15.11 3.24 -21.48
C GLU A 33 -16.59 3.60 -21.22
N ALA A 34 -17.01 3.61 -19.95
CA ALA A 34 -18.34 4.06 -19.54
C ALA A 34 -18.47 5.59 -19.42
N GLY A 35 -17.44 6.37 -19.80
CA GLY A 35 -17.43 7.83 -19.74
C GLY A 35 -17.15 8.40 -18.34
N GLY A 36 -16.66 7.58 -17.41
CA GLY A 36 -16.30 8.01 -16.07
C GLY A 36 -14.88 8.58 -15.98
N ALA A 37 -14.66 9.50 -15.03
CA ALA A 37 -13.41 10.21 -14.82
C ALA A 37 -12.46 9.52 -13.81
N LEU A 38 -12.73 8.26 -13.43
CA LEU A 38 -11.97 7.56 -12.37
C LEU A 38 -10.54 7.21 -12.81
N ALA A 39 -10.26 7.29 -14.12
CA ALA A 39 -8.91 7.19 -14.67
C ALA A 39 -8.07 8.45 -14.39
N ASP A 40 -8.71 9.61 -14.30
CA ASP A 40 -8.02 10.88 -14.08
C ASP A 40 -7.58 10.97 -12.61
N GLY A 41 -6.28 11.11 -12.37
CA GLY A 41 -5.71 11.29 -11.03
C GLY A 41 -5.52 10.00 -10.21
N LEU A 42 -5.81 8.80 -10.75
CA LEU A 42 -5.59 7.55 -10.02
C LEU A 42 -4.14 7.36 -9.57
N ASN A 43 -3.18 7.64 -10.46
CA ASN A 43 -1.75 7.50 -10.14
C ASN A 43 -1.33 8.48 -9.03
N GLU A 44 -1.91 9.68 -9.01
CA GLU A 44 -1.69 10.64 -7.92
C GLU A 44 -2.27 10.12 -6.60
N GLY A 45 -3.46 9.52 -6.63
CA GLY A 45 -4.07 8.87 -5.47
C GLY A 45 -3.25 7.70 -4.92
N ILE A 46 -2.67 6.86 -5.80
CA ILE A 46 -1.77 5.77 -5.39
C ILE A 46 -0.53 6.34 -4.72
N LEU A 47 0.13 7.33 -5.32
CA LEU A 47 1.31 7.97 -4.75
C LEU A 47 1.01 8.63 -3.40
N TYR A 48 -0.15 9.30 -3.29
CA TYR A 48 -0.62 9.89 -2.04
C TYR A 48 -0.76 8.84 -0.94
N LEU A 49 -1.47 7.74 -1.20
CA LEU A 49 -1.66 6.66 -0.23
C LEU A 49 -0.35 5.94 0.12
N MET A 50 0.53 5.74 -0.85
CA MET A 50 1.84 5.12 -0.63
C MET A 50 2.79 6.00 0.19
N ALA A 51 2.62 7.32 0.19
CA ALA A 51 3.44 8.22 1.01
C ALA A 51 3.17 8.07 2.52
N PHE A 52 1.92 7.77 2.92
CA PHE A 52 1.51 7.70 4.33
C PHE A 52 2.34 6.72 5.17
N PRO A 53 2.56 5.46 4.76
CA PRO A 53 3.38 4.51 5.52
C PRO A 53 4.78 5.07 5.85
N TYR A 54 5.42 5.75 4.89
CA TYR A 54 6.75 6.34 5.09
C TYR A 54 6.71 7.53 6.05
N LEU A 55 5.70 8.40 5.93
CA LEU A 55 5.51 9.54 6.83
C LEU A 55 5.25 9.08 8.27
N ILE A 56 4.40 8.07 8.45
CA ILE A 56 4.09 7.49 9.75
C ILE A 56 5.35 6.88 10.37
N LEU A 57 6.10 6.08 9.61
CA LEU A 57 7.37 5.50 10.08
C LEU A 57 8.37 6.58 10.48
N GLY A 58 8.53 7.62 9.67
CA GLY A 58 9.41 8.75 9.96
C GLY A 58 9.01 9.50 11.23
N ALA A 59 7.70 9.76 11.41
CA ALA A 59 7.19 10.43 12.60
C ALA A 59 7.41 9.60 13.87
N ILE A 60 7.16 8.29 13.81
CA ILE A 60 7.42 7.36 14.93
C ILE A 60 8.91 7.34 15.26
N ALA A 61 9.78 7.19 14.26
CA ALA A 61 11.22 7.16 14.47
C ALA A 61 11.75 8.46 15.09
N PHE A 62 11.25 9.61 14.62
CA PHE A 62 11.60 10.91 15.17
C PHE A 62 11.12 11.08 16.62
N ALA A 63 9.88 10.70 16.91
CA ALA A 63 9.32 10.77 18.26
C ALA A 63 10.10 9.88 19.24
N TRP A 64 10.46 8.65 18.83
CA TRP A 64 11.30 7.75 19.61
C TRP A 64 12.65 8.38 19.92
N TRP A 65 13.38 8.82 18.89
CA TRP A 65 14.69 9.42 19.07
C TRP A 65 14.66 10.66 19.97
N ARG A 66 13.61 11.46 19.87
CA ARG A 66 13.42 12.64 20.73
C ARG A 66 13.16 12.25 22.18
N HIS A 67 12.47 11.14 22.42
CA HIS A 67 12.20 10.58 23.74
C HIS A 67 13.46 10.01 24.39
N GLU A 68 14.28 9.25 23.66
CA GLU A 68 15.56 8.70 24.16
C GLU A 68 16.61 9.79 24.46
N LYS A 69 16.50 10.94 23.79
CA LYS A 69 17.37 12.11 24.03
C LYS A 69 16.85 13.06 25.11
N LYS A 70 15.72 12.77 25.74
CA LYS A 70 15.30 13.41 26.99
C LYS A 70 15.82 12.59 28.15
#